data_AF-A0AAU5J1W2-F1
#
_entry.id   AF-A0AAU5J1W2-F1
#
_cell.length_a   1.000
_cell.length_b   1.000
_cell.length_c   1.000
_cell.angle_alpha   90.00
_cell.angle_beta   90.00
_cell.angle_gamma   90.00
#
_symmetry.space_group_name_H-M   'P 1'
#
loop_
_entity.id
_entity.type
_entity.pdbx_description
1 polymer ?
#
loop_
_entity_poly.entity_id
_entity_poly.type
_entity_poly.pdbx_seq_one_letter_code
_entity_poly.pdbx_strand_id
1 'polypeptide(L)'
;MPQRSPVRVDEGALLDRLGPDATRYDLAGASLIVGAAEIQIIADANDDPASSGVWSRDQFRLVGEVPADIDEALTGYRDVWSFDERRQRPVSIAVRVGVDCLLLGRAEFRHFGPGLYEFEFVEPLTSGVLEVVRPPVPDPVLPTSAWVDLVAARPQEALTLFVESWFARSRQPSINTSAEAVPAALAAFYRLAEERPGILGSHNYVHEPEPDRCGRGEEHFSFACEVQGCWSWCCPRRPDTENGEHTVMLVRDDEALPEQEPLSRFLLQIVLHEATFIAPYLAQTVASADDIVPLLRSVLRDVPLRPFMAPLDPTTFLAGPGIVVALSDGPGEDGEAAVSIGALHRSALRPLGKLDIPWIRFDG
;
A
#
# COMPACT_ATOMS: atom_id res chain seq x y z
N MET A 1 4.41 17.77 26.18
CA MET A 1 3.79 19.11 26.42
C MET A 1 2.34 19.04 25.98
N PRO A 2 1.38 19.72 26.65
CA PRO A 2 -0.01 19.74 26.18
C PRO A 2 -0.08 20.40 24.80
N GLN A 3 -0.68 19.69 23.85
CA GLN A 3 -0.78 20.13 22.46
C GLN A 3 -1.68 21.36 22.34
N ARG A 4 -1.26 22.38 21.57
CA ARG A 4 -2.12 23.53 21.28
C ARG A 4 -3.28 23.06 20.41
N SER A 5 -4.52 23.37 20.81
CA SER A 5 -5.68 23.14 19.97
C SER A 5 -5.50 23.86 18.62
N PRO A 6 -5.92 23.26 17.49
CA PRO A 6 -5.80 23.90 16.19
C PRO A 6 -6.57 25.22 16.20
N VAL A 7 -5.97 26.23 15.56
CA VAL A 7 -6.50 27.58 15.53
C VAL A 7 -7.34 27.74 14.27
N ARG A 8 -8.58 28.22 14.43
CA ARG A 8 -9.38 28.67 13.29
C ARG A 8 -8.82 30.00 12.79
N VAL A 9 -8.54 30.06 11.49
CA VAL A 9 -7.95 31.21 10.84
C VAL A 9 -8.68 31.43 9.51
N ASP A 10 -8.84 32.68 9.13
CA ASP A 10 -9.31 33.08 7.80
C ASP A 10 -8.24 32.77 6.74
N GLU A 11 -8.62 32.29 5.55
CA GLU A 11 -7.66 31.98 4.48
C GLU A 11 -6.89 33.24 4.04
N GLY A 12 -7.54 34.40 3.98
CA GLY A 12 -6.90 35.67 3.67
C GLY A 12 -5.81 36.02 4.68
N ALA A 13 -6.06 35.81 5.97
CA ALA A 13 -5.05 36.01 7.01
C ALA A 13 -3.84 35.06 6.90
N LEU A 14 -4.02 33.84 6.37
CA LEU A 14 -2.90 32.93 6.08
C LEU A 14 -2.07 33.44 4.88
N LEU A 15 -2.74 33.96 3.85
CA LEU A 15 -2.09 34.50 2.65
C LEU A 15 -1.32 35.79 2.97
N ASP A 16 -1.92 36.70 3.74
CA ASP A 16 -1.30 37.98 4.13
C ASP A 16 0.02 37.79 4.88
N ARG A 17 0.16 36.68 5.63
CA ARG A 17 1.40 36.35 6.35
C ARG A 17 2.58 36.03 5.43
N LEU A 18 2.33 35.53 4.23
CA LEU A 18 3.37 35.10 3.29
C LEU A 18 3.97 36.26 2.50
N GLY A 19 3.33 37.44 2.58
CA GLY A 19 3.75 38.65 1.91
C GLY A 19 3.14 38.81 0.51
N PRO A 20 3.26 40.02 -0.07
CA PRO A 20 2.60 40.37 -1.34
C PRO A 20 3.18 39.65 -2.57
N ASP A 21 4.41 39.14 -2.48
CA ASP A 21 5.10 38.45 -3.57
C ASP A 21 4.93 36.91 -3.51
N ALA A 22 4.00 36.42 -2.68
CA ALA A 22 3.76 34.98 -2.55
C ALA A 22 3.11 34.41 -3.82
N THR A 23 3.63 33.29 -4.31
CA THR A 23 3.10 32.61 -5.49
C THR A 23 2.24 31.43 -5.09
N ARG A 24 1.07 31.28 -5.71
CA ARG A 24 0.12 30.19 -5.47
C ARG A 24 0.12 29.18 -6.61
N TYR A 25 0.12 27.90 -6.25
CA TYR A 25 0.00 26.76 -7.16
C TYR A 25 -1.14 25.87 -6.66
N ASP A 26 -2.12 25.62 -7.52
CA ASP A 26 -3.23 24.72 -7.19
C ASP A 26 -2.91 23.31 -7.69
N LEU A 27 -2.98 22.36 -6.77
CA LEU A 27 -2.74 20.93 -6.94
C LEU A 27 -4.04 20.17 -6.66
N ALA A 28 -4.05 18.86 -6.84
CA ALA A 28 -5.23 18.04 -6.58
C ALA A 28 -5.65 18.19 -5.10
N GLY A 29 -6.74 18.91 -4.83
CA GLY A 29 -7.30 19.13 -3.49
C GLY A 29 -6.49 20.01 -2.54
N ALA A 30 -5.46 20.71 -3.01
CA ALA A 30 -4.70 21.64 -2.19
C ALA A 30 -4.15 22.83 -2.96
N SER A 31 -3.87 23.91 -2.23
CA SER A 31 -3.15 25.07 -2.71
C SER A 31 -1.82 25.16 -1.98
N LEU A 32 -0.74 25.19 -2.74
CA LEU A 32 0.61 25.41 -2.28
C LEU A 32 0.96 26.88 -2.49
N ILE A 33 1.21 27.62 -1.40
CA ILE A 33 1.57 29.03 -1.46
C ILE A 33 3.01 29.20 -0.97
N VAL A 34 3.86 29.73 -1.84
CA VAL A 34 5.30 29.89 -1.60
C VAL A 34 5.60 31.34 -1.27
N GLY A 35 5.85 31.62 0.02
CA GLY A 35 6.31 32.92 0.49
C GLY A 35 7.84 32.99 0.54
N ALA A 36 8.39 34.16 0.87
CA ALA A 36 9.84 34.38 0.90
C ALA A 36 10.57 33.54 1.99
N ALA A 37 9.91 33.28 3.12
CA ALA A 37 10.51 32.61 4.28
C ALA A 37 9.83 31.28 4.65
N GLU A 38 8.59 31.05 4.24
CA GLU A 38 7.85 29.84 4.56
C GLU A 38 6.94 29.42 3.39
N ILE A 39 6.56 28.15 3.39
CA ILE A 39 5.58 27.57 2.47
C ILE A 39 4.31 27.24 3.27
N GLN A 40 3.16 27.63 2.75
CA GLN A 40 1.87 27.30 3.32
C GLN A 40 1.14 26.34 2.38
N ILE A 41 0.75 25.19 2.88
CA ILE A 41 -0.16 24.27 2.20
C ILE A 41 -1.55 24.45 2.79
N ILE A 42 -2.56 24.61 1.93
CA ILE A 42 -3.98 24.67 2.32
C ILE A 42 -4.74 23.61 1.54
N ALA A 43 -5.15 22.54 2.20
CA ALA A 43 -5.91 21.45 1.60
C ALA A 43 -7.39 21.51 1.96
N ASP A 44 -8.25 20.86 1.19
CA ASP A 44 -9.64 20.67 1.57
C ASP A 44 -9.78 19.49 2.55
N ALA A 45 -10.73 19.57 3.49
CA ALA A 45 -11.02 18.43 4.34
C ALA A 45 -11.63 17.28 3.51
N ASN A 46 -10.89 16.18 3.36
CA ASN A 46 -11.29 15.03 2.56
C ASN A 46 -10.57 13.75 3.03
N ASP A 47 -10.96 12.60 2.47
CA ASP A 47 -10.34 11.30 2.75
C ASP A 47 -9.99 10.54 1.46
N ASP A 48 -9.87 11.25 0.34
CA ASP A 48 -9.61 10.66 -0.98
C ASP A 48 -8.10 10.44 -1.19
N PRO A 49 -7.64 9.18 -1.35
CA PRO A 49 -6.23 8.89 -1.59
C PRO A 49 -5.63 9.50 -2.86
N ALA A 50 -6.47 9.89 -3.83
CA ALA A 50 -6.02 10.56 -5.05
C ALA A 50 -5.88 12.08 -4.87
N SER A 51 -6.23 12.62 -3.71
CA SER A 51 -6.22 14.05 -3.40
C SER A 51 -5.17 14.38 -2.35
N SER A 52 -4.65 15.60 -2.39
CA SER A 52 -3.86 16.15 -1.30
C SER A 52 -4.71 16.30 -0.04
N GLY A 53 -4.12 16.06 1.11
CA GLY A 53 -4.84 16.09 2.37
C GLY A 53 -4.05 15.53 3.54
N VAL A 54 -4.66 15.65 4.72
CA VAL A 54 -4.17 14.97 5.91
C VAL A 54 -4.36 13.48 5.70
N TRP A 55 -3.31 12.70 5.89
CA TRP A 55 -3.30 11.26 5.65
C TRP A 55 -3.40 10.44 6.93
N SER A 56 -2.71 10.85 7.99
CA SER A 56 -2.81 10.19 9.30
C SER A 56 -2.65 11.23 10.40
N ARG A 57 -2.58 10.79 11.66
CA ARG A 57 -2.22 11.67 12.77
C ARG A 57 -0.86 12.35 12.54
N ASP A 58 0.06 11.63 11.91
CA ASP A 58 1.44 12.05 11.74
C ASP A 58 1.74 12.57 10.34
N GLN A 59 0.88 12.28 9.34
CA GLN A 59 1.24 12.50 7.93
C GLN A 59 0.25 13.40 7.18
N PHE A 60 0.79 14.22 6.29
CA PHE A 60 0.09 14.91 5.21
C PHE A 60 0.68 14.48 3.86
N ARG A 61 -0.18 14.38 2.84
CA ARG A 61 0.22 14.06 1.46
C ARG A 61 -0.16 15.19 0.51
N LEU A 62 0.79 15.58 -0.32
CA LEU A 62 0.58 16.49 -1.44
C LEU A 62 0.68 15.70 -2.74
N VAL A 63 -0.39 15.74 -3.53
CA VAL A 63 -0.54 14.97 -4.78
C VAL A 63 -0.51 15.93 -5.97
N GLY A 64 0.35 15.64 -6.93
CA GLY A 64 0.54 16.40 -8.17
C GLY A 64 1.99 16.78 -8.41
N GLU A 65 2.27 17.25 -9.62
CA GLU A 65 3.59 17.75 -10.00
C GLU A 65 3.76 19.21 -9.55
N VAL A 66 4.90 19.52 -8.95
CA VAL A 66 5.30 20.91 -8.67
C VAL A 66 6.43 21.35 -9.60
N PRO A 67 6.50 22.64 -9.96
CA PRO A 67 7.66 23.22 -10.63
C PRO A 67 8.98 22.93 -9.90
N ALA A 68 10.05 22.71 -10.66
CA ALA A 68 11.35 22.28 -10.12
C ALA A 68 11.97 23.25 -9.08
N ASP A 69 11.74 24.56 -9.22
CA ASP A 69 12.20 25.56 -8.25
C ASP A 69 11.46 25.47 -6.91
N ILE A 70 10.23 24.98 -6.92
CA ILE A 70 9.42 24.74 -5.72
C ILE A 70 9.72 23.37 -5.13
N ASP A 71 9.94 22.38 -5.99
CA ASP A 71 10.38 21.04 -5.59
C ASP A 71 11.63 21.14 -4.70
N GLU A 72 12.62 21.93 -5.13
CA GLU A 72 13.83 22.19 -4.36
C GLU A 72 13.55 22.94 -3.05
N ALA A 73 12.62 23.89 -3.04
CA ALA A 73 12.25 24.64 -1.83
C ALA A 73 11.46 23.79 -0.82
N LEU A 74 10.69 22.80 -1.28
CA LEU A 74 9.92 21.87 -0.46
C LEU A 74 10.80 20.78 0.15
N THR A 75 11.65 20.18 -0.69
CA THR A 75 12.36 18.95 -0.37
C THR A 75 13.80 19.21 0.07
N GLY A 76 14.39 20.34 -0.31
CA GLY A 76 15.82 20.61 -0.18
C GLY A 76 16.68 19.86 -1.21
N TYR A 77 16.07 19.05 -2.09
CA TYR A 77 16.76 18.32 -3.15
C TYR A 77 16.71 19.11 -4.45
N ARG A 78 17.87 19.30 -5.09
CA ARG A 78 17.90 19.82 -6.47
C ARG A 78 17.81 18.70 -7.49
N ASP A 79 18.35 17.54 -7.13
CA ASP A 79 18.20 16.25 -7.79
C ASP A 79 18.30 15.14 -6.73
N VAL A 80 18.08 13.89 -7.14
CA VAL A 80 18.12 12.69 -6.27
C VAL A 80 19.43 12.50 -5.48
N TRP A 81 20.51 13.21 -5.81
CA TRP A 81 21.82 13.07 -5.18
C TRP A 81 22.27 14.30 -4.39
N SER A 82 21.52 15.40 -4.42
CA SER A 82 21.96 16.69 -3.88
C SER A 82 20.95 17.33 -2.94
N PHE A 83 21.05 16.94 -1.66
CA PHE A 83 20.31 17.53 -0.54
C PHE A 83 21.04 18.74 0.06
N ASP A 84 20.31 19.83 0.27
CA ASP A 84 20.75 21.03 1.01
C ASP A 84 19.61 21.56 1.90
N GLU A 85 19.66 21.22 3.19
CA GLU A 85 18.67 21.64 4.20
C GLU A 85 18.47 23.17 4.24
N ARG A 86 19.48 23.97 3.87
CA ARG A 86 19.37 25.44 3.86
C ARG A 86 18.43 25.96 2.78
N ARG A 87 18.12 25.14 1.77
CA ARG A 87 17.18 25.47 0.69
C ARG A 87 15.76 25.08 1.04
N GLN A 88 15.60 24.11 1.94
CA GLN A 88 14.31 23.70 2.43
C GLN A 88 13.67 24.83 3.24
N ARG A 89 12.44 25.19 2.86
CA ARG A 89 11.66 26.17 3.60
C ARG A 89 10.75 25.46 4.61
N PRO A 90 10.53 26.06 5.79
CA PRO A 90 9.49 25.61 6.70
C PRO A 90 8.15 25.45 5.99
N VAL A 91 7.48 24.32 6.21
CA VAL A 91 6.12 24.07 5.70
C VAL A 91 5.13 24.17 6.85
N SER A 92 4.11 25.01 6.68
CA SER A 92 2.93 25.09 7.54
C SER A 92 1.73 24.51 6.80
N ILE A 93 0.87 23.78 7.51
CA ILE A 93 -0.29 23.10 6.94
C ILE A 93 -1.58 23.65 7.55
N ALA A 94 -2.55 23.97 6.70
CA ALA A 94 -3.91 24.28 7.08
C ALA A 94 -4.91 23.46 6.27
N VAL A 95 -6.11 23.27 6.81
CA VAL A 95 -7.20 22.55 6.15
C VAL A 95 -8.47 23.39 6.10
N ARG A 96 -9.11 23.51 4.94
CA ARG A 96 -10.41 24.15 4.77
C ARG A 96 -11.51 23.29 5.39
N VAL A 97 -12.25 23.85 6.34
CA VAL A 97 -13.38 23.21 7.01
C VAL A 97 -14.58 24.16 6.95
N GLY A 98 -15.41 23.98 5.92
CA GLY A 98 -16.50 24.90 5.62
C GLY A 98 -15.97 26.23 5.08
N VAL A 99 -16.21 27.33 5.80
CA VAL A 99 -15.76 28.69 5.41
C VAL A 99 -14.45 29.11 6.07
N ASP A 100 -13.96 28.36 7.05
CA ASP A 100 -12.74 28.67 7.80
C ASP A 100 -11.60 27.71 7.43
N CYS A 101 -10.37 28.09 7.73
CA CYS A 101 -9.22 27.19 7.76
C CYS A 101 -8.86 26.78 9.19
N LEU A 102 -8.50 25.52 9.39
CA LEU A 102 -7.84 25.03 10.60
C LEU A 102 -6.34 24.99 10.36
N LEU A 103 -5.58 25.80 11.08
CA LEU A 103 -4.12 25.73 11.07
C LEU A 103 -3.68 24.53 11.93
N LEU A 104 -3.04 23.56 11.29
CA LEU A 104 -2.65 22.29 11.91
C LEU A 104 -1.25 22.31 12.50
N GLY A 105 -0.38 23.20 12.01
CA GLY A 105 0.97 23.38 12.51
C GLY A 105 2.02 23.21 11.42
N ARG A 106 3.24 22.89 11.84
CA ARG A 106 4.39 22.69 10.96
C ARG A 106 4.54 21.22 10.58
N ALA A 107 5.07 20.98 9.39
CA ALA A 107 5.43 19.66 8.95
C ALA A 107 6.81 19.66 8.25
N GLU A 108 7.46 18.51 8.30
CA GLU A 108 8.77 18.27 7.71
C GLU A 108 8.62 17.31 6.55
N PHE A 109 9.31 17.58 5.45
CA PHE A 109 9.34 16.67 4.32
C PHE A 109 10.03 15.36 4.71
N ARG A 110 9.44 14.23 4.33
CA ARG A 110 10.00 12.89 4.59
C ARG A 110 10.37 12.13 3.34
N HIS A 111 9.50 12.16 2.34
CA HIS A 111 9.62 11.30 1.18
C HIS A 111 8.93 11.92 -0.03
N PHE A 112 9.46 11.62 -1.21
CA PHE A 112 8.77 11.88 -2.46
C PHE A 112 8.78 10.63 -3.34
N GLY A 113 7.67 10.44 -4.04
CA GLY A 113 7.54 9.53 -5.17
C GLY A 113 7.05 10.30 -6.40
N PRO A 114 6.87 9.62 -7.55
CA PRO A 114 6.34 10.26 -8.75
C PRO A 114 4.99 10.95 -8.48
N GLY A 115 4.99 12.28 -8.45
CA GLY A 115 3.80 13.11 -8.19
C GLY A 115 3.22 13.01 -6.76
N LEU A 116 3.99 12.55 -5.78
CA LEU A 116 3.55 12.43 -4.38
C LEU A 116 4.65 12.97 -3.44
N TYR A 117 4.27 13.87 -2.54
CA TYR A 117 5.13 14.38 -1.47
C TYR A 117 4.51 14.08 -0.11
N GLU A 118 5.29 13.44 0.76
CA GLU A 118 4.87 13.10 2.11
C GLU A 118 5.56 14.00 3.14
N PHE A 119 4.74 14.57 4.02
CA PHE A 119 5.18 15.42 5.12
C PHE A 119 4.76 14.81 6.44
N GLU A 120 5.65 14.84 7.43
CA GLU A 120 5.36 14.44 8.81
C GLU A 120 5.12 15.68 9.68
N PHE A 121 4.02 15.69 10.43
CA PHE A 121 3.74 16.75 11.38
C PHE A 121 4.76 16.75 12.52
N VAL A 122 5.30 17.92 12.83
CA VAL A 122 6.19 18.10 13.99
C VAL A 122 5.46 17.76 15.29
N GLU A 123 4.16 18.08 15.35
CA GLU A 123 3.28 17.67 16.44
C GLU A 123 2.12 16.78 15.92
N PRO A 124 2.08 15.49 16.29
CA PRO A 124 1.04 14.54 15.86
C PRO A 124 -0.38 14.99 16.17
N LEU A 125 -1.29 15.05 15.19
CA LEU A 125 -2.67 15.53 15.36
C LEU A 125 -3.46 14.70 16.37
N THR A 126 -4.36 15.32 17.13
CA THR A 126 -5.30 14.56 17.99
C THR A 126 -6.38 13.86 17.16
N SER A 127 -6.96 12.77 17.68
CA SER A 127 -8.04 12.05 17.02
C SER A 127 -9.24 12.94 16.67
N GLY A 128 -9.63 13.86 17.56
CA GLY A 128 -10.74 14.79 17.30
C GLY A 128 -10.44 15.80 16.17
N VAL A 129 -9.17 16.16 15.97
CA VAL A 129 -8.77 16.99 14.82
C VAL A 129 -8.78 16.15 13.54
N LEU A 130 -8.27 14.92 13.60
CA LEU A 130 -8.25 14.00 12.47
C LEU A 130 -9.66 13.71 11.95
N GLU A 131 -10.65 13.53 12.82
CA GLU A 131 -12.07 13.35 12.44
C GLU A 131 -12.66 14.57 11.72
N VAL A 132 -12.18 15.77 12.00
CA VAL A 132 -12.68 17.00 11.37
C VAL A 132 -12.04 17.23 10.00
N VAL A 133 -10.73 17.00 9.88
CA VAL A 133 -9.97 17.24 8.64
C VAL A 133 -10.02 16.07 7.66
N ARG A 134 -10.30 14.86 8.15
CA ARG A 134 -10.63 13.67 7.37
C ARG A 134 -12.03 13.20 7.77
N PRO A 135 -13.08 13.91 7.33
CA PRO A 135 -14.45 13.60 7.74
C PRO A 135 -14.80 12.15 7.37
N PRO A 136 -15.49 11.41 8.26
CA PRO A 136 -15.88 10.05 7.95
C PRO A 136 -16.83 10.05 6.75
N VAL A 137 -16.40 9.42 5.66
CA VAL A 137 -17.27 9.07 4.53
C VAL A 137 -18.28 8.02 5.04
N PRO A 138 -19.54 8.01 4.57
CA PRO A 138 -20.48 6.93 4.89
C PRO A 138 -19.80 5.58 4.72
N ASP A 139 -19.93 4.70 5.72
CA ASP A 139 -19.23 3.42 5.72
C ASP A 139 -19.58 2.68 4.42
N PRO A 140 -18.60 2.46 3.52
CA PRO A 140 -18.89 1.77 2.28
C PRO A 140 -19.27 0.34 2.60
N VAL A 141 -20.00 -0.29 1.67
CA VAL A 141 -20.20 -1.73 1.72
C VAL A 141 -18.84 -2.39 1.47
N LEU A 142 -18.19 -2.83 2.56
CA LEU A 142 -16.90 -3.48 2.48
C LEU A 142 -17.05 -4.88 1.87
N PRO A 143 -16.13 -5.31 0.99
CA PRO A 143 -16.07 -6.69 0.52
C PRO A 143 -16.06 -7.68 1.67
N THR A 144 -16.92 -8.70 1.61
CA THR A 144 -16.92 -9.77 2.62
C THR A 144 -15.73 -10.71 2.44
N SER A 145 -15.30 -11.37 3.52
CA SER A 145 -14.28 -12.43 3.47
C SER A 145 -14.82 -13.82 3.12
N ALA A 146 -15.97 -13.92 2.43
CA ALA A 146 -16.60 -15.20 2.08
C ALA A 146 -15.74 -16.08 1.16
N TRP A 147 -14.83 -15.47 0.39
CA TRP A 147 -13.87 -16.20 -0.45
C TRP A 147 -12.91 -17.08 0.37
N VAL A 148 -12.68 -16.76 1.66
CA VAL A 148 -11.82 -17.54 2.56
C VAL A 148 -12.33 -18.97 2.72
N ASP A 149 -13.65 -19.15 2.76
CA ASP A 149 -14.29 -20.48 2.88
C ASP A 149 -14.09 -21.36 1.64
N LEU A 150 -13.65 -20.77 0.52
CA LEU A 150 -13.44 -21.47 -0.74
C LEU A 150 -11.99 -21.90 -0.96
N VAL A 151 -11.03 -21.31 -0.26
CA VAL A 151 -9.58 -21.46 -0.52
C VAL A 151 -9.13 -22.92 -0.54
N ALA A 152 -9.60 -23.72 0.41
CA ALA A 152 -9.20 -25.12 0.50
C ALA A 152 -9.82 -25.99 -0.62
N ALA A 153 -11.08 -25.78 -0.96
CA ALA A 153 -11.82 -26.66 -1.87
C ALA A 153 -11.86 -26.18 -3.33
N ARG A 154 -11.84 -24.86 -3.55
CA ARG A 154 -12.10 -24.18 -4.83
C ARG A 154 -11.20 -22.92 -4.94
N PRO A 155 -9.86 -23.07 -4.99
CA PRO A 155 -8.94 -21.94 -4.91
C PRO A 155 -9.08 -20.93 -6.07
N GLN A 156 -9.42 -21.38 -7.28
CA GLN A 156 -9.65 -20.48 -8.42
C GLN A 156 -10.92 -19.64 -8.24
N GLU A 157 -11.96 -20.17 -7.60
CA GLU A 157 -13.18 -19.42 -7.26
C GLU A 157 -12.89 -18.43 -6.13
N ALA A 158 -12.10 -18.82 -5.13
CA ALA A 158 -11.62 -17.93 -4.07
C ALA A 158 -10.84 -16.74 -4.64
N LEU A 159 -9.88 -17.00 -5.53
CA LEU A 159 -9.09 -16.00 -6.24
C LEU A 159 -9.99 -15.03 -7.01
N THR A 160 -10.94 -15.57 -7.79
CA THR A 160 -11.86 -14.74 -8.58
C THR A 160 -12.67 -13.81 -7.68
N LEU A 161 -13.31 -14.34 -6.63
CA LEU A 161 -14.11 -13.52 -5.71
C LEU A 161 -13.28 -12.45 -4.99
N PHE A 162 -12.06 -12.79 -4.56
CA PHE A 162 -11.16 -11.81 -3.96
C PHE A 162 -10.83 -10.69 -4.95
N VAL A 163 -10.32 -11.07 -6.13
CA VAL A 163 -9.89 -10.14 -7.18
C VAL A 163 -11.01 -9.20 -7.62
N GLU A 164 -12.21 -9.73 -7.84
CA GLU A 164 -13.36 -8.94 -8.28
C GLU A 164 -13.81 -7.90 -7.24
N SER A 165 -13.54 -8.17 -5.97
CA SER A 165 -13.91 -7.31 -4.85
C SER A 165 -12.82 -6.31 -4.44
N TRP A 166 -11.56 -6.59 -4.78
CA TRP A 166 -10.40 -5.80 -4.35
C TRP A 166 -9.86 -4.89 -5.45
N PHE A 167 -9.77 -5.38 -6.69
CA PHE A 167 -9.13 -4.67 -7.78
C PHE A 167 -10.15 -4.03 -8.71
N ALA A 168 -9.98 -2.73 -8.95
CA ALA A 168 -10.83 -1.98 -9.87
C ALA A 168 -10.73 -2.53 -11.30
N ARG A 169 -11.86 -2.51 -12.01
CA ARG A 169 -11.88 -2.83 -13.44
C ARG A 169 -11.23 -1.70 -14.23
N SER A 170 -10.24 -2.04 -15.04
CA SER A 170 -9.64 -1.13 -16.02
C SER A 170 -9.15 -1.96 -17.20
N ARG A 171 -9.32 -1.44 -18.41
CA ARG A 171 -8.97 -2.20 -19.62
C ARG A 171 -7.55 -1.86 -20.03
N GLN A 172 -6.67 -2.84 -20.05
CA GLN A 172 -5.31 -2.76 -20.58
C GLN A 172 -5.09 -3.76 -21.72
N PRO A 173 -4.02 -3.62 -22.53
CA PRO A 173 -3.75 -4.58 -23.59
C PRO A 173 -3.63 -6.01 -23.06
N SER A 174 -4.11 -6.97 -23.85
CA SER A 174 -4.14 -8.39 -23.50
C SER A 174 -2.71 -8.94 -23.36
N ILE A 175 -2.50 -9.72 -22.31
CA ILE A 175 -1.30 -10.56 -22.12
C ILE A 175 -1.31 -11.61 -23.23
N ASN A 176 -0.22 -11.71 -23.99
CA ASN A 176 -0.12 -12.68 -25.07
C ASN A 176 0.15 -14.08 -24.51
N THR A 177 -0.91 -14.86 -24.29
CA THR A 177 -0.79 -16.27 -23.86
C THR A 177 -0.47 -17.24 -25.01
N SER A 178 -0.19 -16.75 -26.24
CA SER A 178 -0.23 -17.58 -27.46
C SER A 178 1.07 -18.32 -27.81
N ALA A 179 2.17 -18.11 -27.08
CA ALA A 179 3.44 -18.73 -27.44
C ALA A 179 3.53 -20.22 -27.04
N GLU A 180 3.00 -20.62 -25.87
CA GLU A 180 3.06 -21.99 -25.34
C GLU A 180 1.85 -22.27 -24.41
N ALA A 181 1.39 -23.52 -24.34
CA ALA A 181 0.27 -23.90 -23.49
C ALA A 181 0.60 -23.68 -21.99
N VAL A 182 0.12 -22.58 -21.43
CA VAL A 182 0.24 -22.28 -19.99
C VAL A 182 -0.67 -23.17 -19.15
N PRO A 183 -0.32 -23.45 -17.88
CA PRO A 183 -1.21 -24.12 -16.94
C PRO A 183 -2.58 -23.45 -16.85
N ALA A 184 -3.64 -24.25 -16.71
CA ALA A 184 -5.01 -23.76 -16.71
C ALA A 184 -5.29 -22.70 -15.62
N ALA A 185 -4.67 -22.85 -14.44
CA ALA A 185 -4.78 -21.88 -13.34
C ALA A 185 -4.18 -20.51 -13.73
N LEU A 186 -2.99 -20.50 -14.34
CA LEU A 186 -2.33 -19.28 -14.81
C LEU A 186 -3.07 -18.66 -16.00
N ALA A 187 -3.61 -19.48 -16.91
CA ALA A 187 -4.48 -18.99 -17.98
C ALA A 187 -5.74 -18.30 -17.44
N ALA A 188 -6.35 -18.83 -16.37
CA ALA A 188 -7.48 -18.21 -15.70
C ALA A 188 -7.12 -16.89 -15.03
N PHE A 189 -5.94 -16.85 -14.40
CA PHE A 189 -5.39 -15.64 -13.82
C PHE A 189 -5.19 -14.53 -14.88
N TYR A 190 -4.58 -14.84 -16.02
CA TYR A 190 -4.40 -13.85 -17.09
C TYR A 190 -5.72 -13.31 -17.64
N ARG A 191 -6.76 -14.15 -17.75
CA ARG A 191 -8.10 -13.66 -18.12
C ARG A 191 -8.69 -12.69 -17.10
N LEU A 192 -8.44 -12.89 -15.80
CA LEU A 192 -8.82 -11.92 -14.78
C LEU A 192 -8.02 -10.62 -14.92
N ALA A 193 -6.73 -10.73 -15.22
CA ALA A 193 -5.84 -9.58 -15.40
C ALA A 193 -6.22 -8.69 -16.61
N GLU A 194 -6.78 -9.27 -17.68
CA GLU A 194 -7.29 -8.50 -18.84
C GLU A 194 -8.35 -7.46 -18.44
N GLU A 195 -9.16 -7.77 -17.41
CA GLU A 195 -10.18 -6.84 -16.90
C GLU A 195 -9.71 -6.03 -15.68
N ARG A 196 -8.68 -6.52 -14.99
CA ARG A 196 -8.17 -5.99 -13.71
C ARG A 196 -6.63 -6.10 -13.68
N PRO A 197 -5.91 -5.27 -14.45
CA PRO A 197 -4.46 -5.38 -14.59
C PRO A 197 -3.71 -5.19 -13.27
N GLY A 198 -4.32 -4.54 -12.27
CA GLY A 198 -3.72 -4.39 -10.94
C GLY A 198 -3.39 -5.72 -10.24
N ILE A 199 -4.02 -6.84 -10.62
CA ILE A 199 -3.67 -8.16 -10.05
C ILE A 199 -2.29 -8.65 -10.47
N LEU A 200 -1.72 -8.07 -11.55
CA LEU A 200 -0.38 -8.39 -11.98
C LEU A 200 0.67 -7.87 -11.02
N GLY A 201 0.31 -7.04 -10.04
CA GLY A 201 1.22 -6.57 -9.00
C GLY A 201 2.18 -5.47 -9.45
N SER A 202 2.84 -4.86 -8.46
CA SER A 202 3.89 -3.86 -8.67
C SER A 202 5.16 -4.14 -7.87
N HIS A 203 5.03 -4.86 -6.74
CA HIS A 203 6.17 -5.30 -5.92
C HIS A 203 6.60 -6.70 -6.35
N ASN A 204 5.68 -7.66 -6.32
CA ASN A 204 5.82 -8.94 -6.99
C ASN A 204 4.94 -8.92 -8.23
N TYR A 205 5.56 -8.89 -9.40
CA TYR A 205 4.81 -8.77 -10.65
C TYR A 205 4.72 -10.10 -11.39
N VAL A 206 3.50 -10.47 -11.77
CA VAL A 206 3.20 -11.61 -12.64
C VAL A 206 3.32 -11.14 -14.08
N HIS A 207 4.17 -11.81 -14.86
CA HIS A 207 4.53 -11.41 -16.22
C HIS A 207 4.21 -12.53 -17.22
N GLU A 208 4.29 -12.21 -18.52
CA GLU A 208 4.13 -13.23 -19.57
C GLU A 208 5.11 -14.40 -19.35
N PRO A 209 4.70 -15.66 -19.59
CA PRO A 209 5.58 -16.80 -19.42
C PRO A 209 6.85 -16.67 -20.24
N GLU A 210 8.01 -16.72 -19.59
CA GLU A 210 9.32 -16.63 -20.24
C GLU A 210 10.08 -17.96 -20.10
N PRO A 211 10.48 -18.61 -21.21
CA PRO A 211 11.40 -19.73 -21.14
C PRO A 211 12.77 -19.21 -20.65
N ASP A 212 13.47 -20.01 -19.84
CA ASP A 212 14.87 -19.81 -19.46
C ASP A 212 15.20 -18.73 -18.41
N ARG A 213 14.22 -17.92 -17.96
CA ARG A 213 14.49 -16.93 -16.89
C ARG A 213 14.86 -17.53 -15.52
N CYS A 214 14.51 -18.79 -15.30
CA CYS A 214 14.73 -19.45 -14.00
C CYS A 214 15.94 -20.38 -13.98
N GLY A 215 16.74 -20.45 -15.05
CA GLY A 215 17.92 -21.31 -15.11
C GLY A 215 17.63 -22.82 -15.01
N ARG A 216 16.36 -23.24 -15.13
CA ARG A 216 15.91 -24.65 -15.00
C ARG A 216 15.67 -25.34 -16.34
N GLY A 217 16.17 -24.76 -17.43
CA GLY A 217 16.03 -25.27 -18.79
C GLY A 217 14.62 -25.18 -19.36
N GLU A 218 14.43 -25.77 -20.55
CA GLU A 218 13.21 -25.62 -21.35
C GLU A 218 11.95 -26.26 -20.74
N GLU A 219 12.07 -27.11 -19.72
CA GLU A 219 10.93 -27.79 -19.08
C GLU A 219 10.19 -26.92 -18.05
N HIS A 220 10.74 -25.74 -17.73
CA HIS A 220 10.14 -24.75 -16.83
C HIS A 220 10.00 -23.41 -17.53
N PHE A 221 9.09 -22.58 -17.03
CA PHE A 221 8.99 -21.18 -17.43
C PHE A 221 8.86 -20.30 -16.18
N SER A 222 9.40 -19.10 -16.26
CA SER A 222 9.19 -18.03 -15.29
C SER A 222 7.83 -17.38 -15.55
N PHE A 223 7.09 -17.04 -14.50
CA PHE A 223 5.83 -16.32 -14.64
C PHE A 223 5.64 -15.18 -13.64
N ALA A 224 6.53 -15.05 -12.64
CA ALA A 224 6.51 -13.91 -11.74
C ALA A 224 7.92 -13.58 -11.26
N CYS A 225 8.14 -12.34 -10.85
CA CYS A 225 9.35 -11.95 -10.15
C CYS A 225 9.12 -10.73 -9.25
N GLU A 226 10.00 -10.58 -8.27
CA GLU A 226 10.04 -9.45 -7.35
C GLU A 226 10.71 -8.24 -8.04
N VAL A 227 10.31 -7.02 -7.66
CA VAL A 227 10.64 -5.77 -8.36
C VAL A 227 12.13 -5.45 -8.38
N GLN A 228 12.91 -5.89 -7.39
CA GLN A 228 14.37 -5.76 -7.37
C GLN A 228 15.07 -6.83 -8.20
N GLY A 229 14.33 -7.81 -8.73
CA GLY A 229 14.86 -8.88 -9.58
C GLY A 229 15.68 -9.91 -8.80
N CYS A 230 15.62 -9.90 -7.48
CA CYS A 230 16.35 -10.86 -6.63
C CYS A 230 15.65 -12.22 -6.56
N TRP A 231 14.34 -12.25 -6.80
CA TRP A 231 13.50 -13.43 -6.68
C TRP A 231 12.63 -13.61 -7.92
N SER A 232 12.51 -14.85 -8.38
CA SER A 232 11.58 -15.23 -9.44
C SER A 232 10.81 -16.49 -9.08
N TRP A 233 9.64 -16.67 -9.69
CA TRP A 233 8.86 -17.89 -9.56
C TRP A 233 8.73 -18.58 -10.90
N CYS A 234 9.00 -19.88 -10.88
CA CYS A 234 8.73 -20.77 -12.00
C CYS A 234 7.84 -21.93 -11.60
N CYS A 235 7.29 -22.58 -12.62
CA CYS A 235 6.68 -23.88 -12.49
C CYS A 235 7.02 -24.74 -13.73
N PRO A 236 6.92 -26.07 -13.63
CA PRO A 236 7.10 -26.93 -14.79
C PRO A 236 6.02 -26.67 -15.84
N ARG A 237 6.32 -26.99 -17.11
CA ARG A 237 5.34 -26.90 -18.21
C ARG A 237 4.19 -27.88 -18.11
N ARG A 238 4.42 -29.00 -17.43
CA ARG A 238 3.44 -30.07 -17.23
C ARG A 238 3.18 -30.24 -15.73
N PRO A 239 1.97 -30.68 -15.35
CA PRO A 239 1.68 -31.01 -13.97
C PRO A 239 2.64 -32.09 -13.45
N ASP A 240 3.18 -31.87 -12.26
CA ASP A 240 4.12 -32.74 -11.56
C ASP A 240 3.56 -33.28 -10.23
N THR A 241 2.31 -32.92 -9.91
CA THR A 241 1.58 -33.41 -8.73
C THR A 241 0.49 -34.41 -9.11
N GLU A 242 0.13 -35.29 -8.18
CA GLU A 242 -0.92 -36.31 -8.37
C GLU A 242 -2.31 -35.72 -8.68
N ASN A 243 -2.56 -34.48 -8.24
CA ASN A 243 -3.83 -33.79 -8.42
C ASN A 243 -3.89 -32.97 -9.72
N GLY A 244 -2.88 -33.06 -10.59
CA GLY A 244 -2.82 -32.30 -11.84
C GLY A 244 -2.45 -30.82 -11.65
N GLU A 245 -1.93 -30.46 -10.49
CA GLU A 245 -1.38 -29.15 -10.17
C GLU A 245 0.12 -29.08 -10.49
N HIS A 246 0.67 -27.86 -10.47
CA HIS A 246 2.07 -27.58 -10.75
C HIS A 246 2.76 -27.09 -9.47
N THR A 247 3.90 -27.66 -9.12
CA THR A 247 4.76 -27.15 -8.04
C THR A 247 5.33 -25.80 -8.46
N VAL A 248 5.17 -24.79 -7.60
CA VAL A 248 5.82 -23.49 -7.79
C VAL A 248 7.18 -23.51 -7.10
N MET A 249 8.19 -22.97 -7.76
CA MET A 249 9.54 -22.88 -7.25
C MET A 249 9.93 -21.41 -7.12
N LEU A 250 10.30 -21.01 -5.91
CA LEU A 250 10.99 -19.75 -5.64
C LEU A 250 12.46 -19.91 -6.03
N VAL A 251 12.94 -19.06 -6.92
CA VAL A 251 14.31 -19.08 -7.43
C VAL A 251 15.03 -17.79 -7.04
N ARG A 252 16.19 -17.94 -6.43
CA ARG A 252 17.12 -16.87 -6.07
C ARG A 252 18.53 -17.29 -6.44
N ASP A 253 19.23 -16.43 -7.18
CA ASP A 253 20.56 -16.72 -7.71
C ASP A 253 20.51 -18.06 -8.48
N ASP A 254 21.03 -19.15 -7.91
CA ASP A 254 20.98 -20.51 -8.48
C ASP A 254 20.21 -21.52 -7.59
N GLU A 255 19.64 -21.07 -6.47
CA GLU A 255 18.88 -21.91 -5.55
C GLU A 255 17.40 -21.90 -5.90
N ALA A 256 16.80 -23.08 -5.99
CA ALA A 256 15.37 -23.25 -6.23
C ALA A 256 14.75 -24.01 -5.04
N LEU A 257 13.83 -23.35 -4.35
CA LEU A 257 13.08 -23.91 -3.23
C LEU A 257 11.61 -24.04 -3.62
N PRO A 258 10.96 -25.18 -3.33
CA PRO A 258 9.54 -25.31 -3.60
C PRO A 258 8.75 -24.38 -2.67
N GLU A 259 7.82 -23.63 -3.25
CA GLU A 259 6.74 -23.00 -2.49
C GLU A 259 5.85 -24.08 -1.86
N GLN A 260 5.19 -23.73 -0.77
CA GLN A 260 4.40 -24.72 -0.02
C GLN A 260 3.04 -25.02 -0.65
N GLU A 261 2.56 -24.12 -1.50
CA GLU A 261 1.30 -24.24 -2.22
C GLU A 261 1.52 -24.56 -3.71
N PRO A 262 0.66 -25.38 -4.33
CA PRO A 262 0.64 -25.54 -5.77
C PRO A 262 0.18 -24.24 -6.47
N LEU A 263 0.45 -24.15 -7.78
CA LEU A 263 0.19 -22.97 -8.60
C LEU A 263 -1.20 -22.32 -8.38
N SER A 264 -2.28 -23.10 -8.33
CA SER A 264 -3.62 -22.53 -8.16
C SER A 264 -3.83 -21.78 -6.84
N ARG A 265 -3.20 -22.21 -5.75
CA ARG A 265 -3.24 -21.54 -4.44
C ARG A 265 -2.15 -20.50 -4.27
N PHE A 266 -0.98 -20.75 -4.86
CA PHE A 266 0.11 -19.78 -4.93
C PHE A 266 -0.34 -18.47 -5.60
N LEU A 267 -1.11 -18.56 -6.70
CA LEU A 267 -1.66 -17.38 -7.37
C LEU A 267 -2.58 -16.53 -6.48
N LEU A 268 -3.20 -17.13 -5.46
CA LEU A 268 -3.92 -16.36 -4.43
C LEU A 268 -2.94 -15.75 -3.42
N GLN A 269 -1.92 -16.47 -2.95
CA GLN A 269 -0.91 -15.94 -2.02
C GLN A 269 -0.22 -14.69 -2.59
N ILE A 270 0.25 -14.75 -3.84
CA ILE A 270 0.95 -13.61 -4.45
C ILE A 270 0.02 -12.39 -4.57
N VAL A 271 -1.26 -12.59 -4.89
CA VAL A 271 -2.25 -11.50 -4.95
C VAL A 271 -2.59 -10.95 -3.57
N LEU A 272 -2.67 -11.78 -2.53
CA LEU A 272 -2.88 -11.33 -1.14
C LEU A 272 -1.68 -10.53 -0.62
N HIS A 273 -0.47 -10.98 -0.96
CA HIS A 273 0.75 -10.25 -0.67
C HIS A 273 0.71 -8.87 -1.34
N GLU A 274 0.52 -8.80 -2.66
CA GLU A 274 0.42 -7.52 -3.38
C GLU A 274 -0.67 -6.62 -2.81
N ALA A 275 -1.86 -7.16 -2.58
CA ALA A 275 -2.99 -6.44 -1.99
C ALA A 275 -2.66 -5.80 -0.64
N THR A 276 -1.77 -6.41 0.15
CA THR A 276 -1.34 -5.88 1.45
C THR A 276 -0.48 -4.62 1.29
N PHE A 277 0.41 -4.58 0.30
CA PHE A 277 1.38 -3.49 0.15
C PHE A 277 0.90 -2.36 -0.76
N ILE A 278 -0.02 -2.62 -1.69
CA ILE A 278 -0.55 -1.61 -2.61
C ILE A 278 -1.91 -1.04 -2.19
N ALA A 279 -2.46 -1.49 -1.05
CA ALA A 279 -3.74 -1.02 -0.58
C ALA A 279 -3.74 0.50 -0.37
N PRO A 280 -4.87 1.18 -0.60
CA PRO A 280 -4.97 2.61 -0.37
C PRO A 280 -4.67 3.01 1.08
N TYR A 281 -5.07 2.20 2.06
CA TYR A 281 -4.83 2.47 3.49
C TYR A 281 -4.03 1.34 4.12
N LEU A 282 -3.02 1.69 4.91
CA LEU A 282 -2.08 0.76 5.51
C LEU A 282 -2.06 0.84 7.04
N ALA A 283 -1.76 -0.28 7.68
CA ALA A 283 -1.32 -0.33 9.06
C ALA A 283 -0.13 -1.30 9.21
N GLN A 284 0.84 -0.94 10.04
CA GLN A 284 2.07 -1.72 10.21
C GLN A 284 2.53 -1.72 11.67
N THR A 285 3.06 -2.85 12.12
CA THR A 285 3.70 -2.99 13.43
C THR A 285 4.75 -4.11 13.39
N VAL A 286 5.70 -4.03 14.31
CA VAL A 286 6.62 -5.12 14.66
C VAL A 286 6.57 -5.26 16.17
N ALA A 287 6.18 -6.45 16.65
CA ALA A 287 6.01 -6.71 18.07
C ALA A 287 6.04 -8.22 18.35
N SER A 288 6.11 -8.59 19.63
CA SER A 288 5.97 -9.97 20.12
C SER A 288 4.78 -10.70 19.49
N ALA A 289 5.04 -11.78 18.77
CA ALA A 289 4.02 -12.55 18.06
C ALA A 289 2.94 -13.09 19.00
N ASP A 290 3.34 -13.51 20.21
CA ASP A 290 2.45 -14.01 21.26
C ASP A 290 1.44 -12.96 21.73
N ASP A 291 1.80 -11.67 21.65
CA ASP A 291 0.93 -10.57 22.06
C ASP A 291 0.00 -10.13 20.92
N ILE A 292 0.52 -9.95 19.71
CA ILE A 292 -0.25 -9.34 18.61
C ILE A 292 -1.08 -10.32 17.77
N VAL A 293 -0.59 -11.54 17.54
CA VAL A 293 -1.30 -12.50 16.67
C VAL A 293 -2.66 -12.91 17.25
N PRO A 294 -2.81 -13.21 18.57
CA PRO A 294 -4.12 -13.50 19.14
C PRO A 294 -5.09 -12.31 19.05
N LEU A 295 -4.62 -11.08 19.20
CA LEU A 295 -5.43 -9.88 19.07
C LEU A 295 -5.97 -9.73 17.64
N LEU A 296 -5.14 -9.92 16.63
CA LEU A 296 -5.57 -9.87 15.22
C LEU A 296 -6.57 -10.97 14.90
N ARG A 297 -6.33 -12.21 15.35
CA ARG A 297 -7.25 -13.35 15.18
C ARG A 297 -8.58 -13.19 15.92
N SER A 298 -8.68 -12.28 16.89
CA SER A 298 -9.95 -11.99 17.56
C SER A 298 -10.96 -11.26 16.67
N VAL A 299 -10.50 -10.60 15.60
CA VAL A 299 -11.33 -9.81 14.68
C VAL A 299 -11.16 -10.18 13.20
N LEU A 300 -10.16 -11.00 12.87
CA LEU A 300 -9.86 -11.48 11.52
C LEU A 300 -9.86 -13.01 11.45
N ARG A 301 -9.94 -13.55 10.24
CA ARG A 301 -9.91 -14.99 9.98
C ARG A 301 -8.59 -15.40 9.35
N ASP A 302 -8.03 -16.54 9.77
CA ASP A 302 -6.91 -17.16 9.04
C ASP A 302 -7.36 -17.53 7.62
N VAL A 303 -6.51 -17.23 6.65
CA VAL A 303 -6.64 -17.74 5.28
C VAL A 303 -5.99 -19.12 5.26
N PRO A 304 -6.71 -20.19 4.86
CA PRO A 304 -6.22 -21.57 4.99
C PRO A 304 -5.25 -21.93 3.86
N LEU A 305 -4.15 -21.17 3.78
CA LEU A 305 -2.99 -21.39 2.93
C LEU A 305 -1.80 -21.71 3.83
N ARG A 306 -0.88 -22.52 3.33
CA ARG A 306 0.46 -22.67 3.91
C ARG A 306 1.24 -21.36 3.76
N PRO A 307 2.35 -21.19 4.49
CA PRO A 307 3.17 -19.99 4.36
C PRO A 307 3.67 -19.75 2.93
N PHE A 308 3.65 -18.49 2.51
CA PHE A 308 4.28 -17.99 1.30
C PHE A 308 5.75 -17.71 1.62
N MET A 309 6.68 -18.28 0.85
CA MET A 309 8.09 -18.36 1.27
C MET A 309 8.93 -17.10 0.97
N ALA A 310 8.38 -16.13 0.25
CA ALA A 310 9.14 -15.01 -0.27
C ALA A 310 8.82 -13.67 0.41
N PRO A 311 9.76 -12.70 0.42
CA PRO A 311 11.12 -12.83 -0.08
C PRO A 311 12.09 -13.51 0.91
N LEU A 312 11.81 -13.63 2.21
CA LEU A 312 12.74 -14.30 3.14
C LEU A 312 12.03 -14.97 4.33
N ASP A 313 10.99 -14.33 4.83
CA ASP A 313 10.27 -14.80 6.02
C ASP A 313 8.94 -15.46 5.63
N PRO A 314 8.69 -16.71 6.06
CA PRO A 314 7.44 -17.40 5.79
C PRO A 314 6.23 -16.56 6.20
N THR A 315 5.43 -16.16 5.21
CA THR A 315 4.31 -15.25 5.41
C THR A 315 2.99 -16.00 5.42
N THR A 316 2.18 -15.80 6.45
CA THR A 316 0.80 -16.27 6.54
C THR A 316 -0.17 -15.10 6.41
N PHE A 317 -1.43 -15.39 6.07
CA PHE A 317 -2.42 -14.35 5.79
C PHE A 317 -3.63 -14.43 6.71
N LEU A 318 -4.09 -13.26 7.17
CA LEU A 318 -5.42 -13.09 7.74
C LEU A 318 -6.28 -12.23 6.81
N ALA A 319 -7.59 -12.40 6.89
CA ALA A 319 -8.53 -11.59 6.13
C ALA A 319 -9.77 -11.20 6.95
N GLY A 320 -10.28 -10.01 6.64
CA GLY A 320 -11.54 -9.48 7.18
C GLY A 320 -12.27 -8.65 6.12
N PRO A 321 -13.44 -8.07 6.45
CA PRO A 321 -14.16 -7.25 5.50
C PRO A 321 -13.31 -6.06 5.01
N GLY A 322 -12.95 -6.05 3.73
CA GLY A 322 -12.08 -5.01 3.13
C GLY A 322 -10.64 -4.96 3.66
N ILE A 323 -10.16 -6.01 4.32
CA ILE A 323 -8.81 -6.09 4.93
C ILE A 323 -8.10 -7.37 4.51
N VAL A 324 -6.81 -7.24 4.20
CA VAL A 324 -5.85 -8.37 4.12
C VAL A 324 -4.65 -8.04 5.02
N VAL A 325 -4.14 -9.06 5.70
CA VAL A 325 -2.97 -8.97 6.57
C VAL A 325 -1.93 -9.98 6.09
N ALA A 326 -0.69 -9.53 5.95
CA ALA A 326 0.49 -10.37 5.88
C ALA A 326 1.16 -10.42 7.27
N LEU A 327 1.38 -11.63 7.75
CA LEU A 327 2.09 -11.94 9.00
C LEU A 327 3.35 -12.72 8.66
N SER A 328 4.50 -12.15 8.94
CA SER A 328 5.80 -12.81 8.81
C SER A 328 6.57 -12.75 10.13
N ASP A 329 7.67 -13.49 10.23
CA ASP A 329 8.61 -13.31 11.32
C ASP A 329 9.15 -11.86 11.29
N GLY A 330 9.39 -11.30 12.48
CA GLY A 330 9.88 -9.94 12.64
C GLY A 330 11.38 -9.84 12.31
N PRO A 331 11.89 -8.67 11.86
CA PRO A 331 13.30 -8.47 11.55
C PRO A 331 14.22 -8.41 12.80
N GLY A 332 13.66 -8.55 14.01
CA GLY A 332 14.34 -8.38 15.29
C GLY A 332 14.69 -9.70 15.99
N GLU A 333 14.38 -9.80 17.28
CA GLU A 333 14.66 -10.98 18.12
C GLU A 333 13.72 -12.16 17.80
N ASP A 334 14.18 -13.38 18.10
CA ASP A 334 13.35 -14.60 18.00
C ASP A 334 12.02 -14.40 18.74
N GLY A 335 10.89 -14.53 18.03
CA GLY A 335 9.54 -14.41 18.59
C GLY A 335 8.81 -13.09 18.27
N GLU A 336 9.43 -12.17 17.53
CA GLU A 336 8.70 -11.04 16.95
C GLU A 336 7.92 -11.45 15.68
N ALA A 337 6.81 -10.76 15.43
CA ALA A 337 6.09 -10.82 14.16
C ALA A 337 6.07 -9.44 13.50
N ALA A 338 6.35 -9.40 12.20
CA ALA A 338 6.10 -8.26 11.35
C ALA A 338 4.69 -8.36 10.76
N VAL A 339 3.90 -7.31 10.95
CA VAL A 339 2.52 -7.23 10.48
C VAL A 339 2.40 -6.11 9.48
N SER A 340 1.97 -6.44 8.28
CA SER A 340 1.52 -5.46 7.28
C SER A 340 0.05 -5.69 6.98
N ILE A 341 -0.74 -4.61 7.00
CA ILE A 341 -2.18 -4.64 6.78
C ILE A 341 -2.52 -3.70 5.63
N GLY A 342 -3.21 -4.24 4.63
CA GLY A 342 -3.82 -3.45 3.56
C GLY A 342 -5.33 -3.37 3.76
N ALA A 343 -5.90 -2.19 3.55
CA ALA A 343 -7.33 -1.93 3.59
C ALA A 343 -7.82 -1.10 2.40
N LEU A 344 -8.98 -1.48 1.85
CA LEU A 344 -9.63 -0.75 0.75
C LEU A 344 -10.26 0.57 1.21
N HIS A 345 -10.59 0.66 2.49
CA HIS A 345 -11.20 1.84 3.07
C HIS A 345 -10.69 2.07 4.48
N ARG A 346 -10.48 3.33 4.83
CA ARG A 346 -10.05 3.77 6.16
C ARG A 346 -10.89 3.15 7.27
N SER A 347 -12.23 3.16 7.11
CA SER A 347 -13.13 2.65 8.16
C SER A 347 -12.98 1.15 8.43
N ALA A 348 -12.41 0.38 7.50
CA ALA A 348 -12.13 -1.03 7.72
C ALA A 348 -11.07 -1.24 8.82
N LEU A 349 -10.17 -0.29 9.04
CA LEU A 349 -9.14 -0.36 10.09
C LEU A 349 -9.66 -0.04 11.50
N ARG A 350 -10.85 0.58 11.64
CA ARG A 350 -11.39 1.00 12.96
C ARG A 350 -11.44 -0.10 14.02
N PRO A 351 -11.81 -1.37 13.72
CA PRO A 351 -11.78 -2.44 14.72
C PRO A 351 -10.37 -2.69 15.26
N LEU A 352 -9.35 -2.53 14.43
CA LEU A 352 -7.94 -2.75 14.79
C LEU A 352 -7.41 -1.62 15.68
N GLY A 353 -7.87 -0.39 15.49
CA GLY A 353 -7.51 0.75 16.34
C GLY A 353 -8.04 0.64 17.79
N LYS A 354 -8.91 -0.32 18.08
CA LYS A 354 -9.38 -0.64 19.44
C LYS A 354 -8.54 -1.69 20.14
N LEU A 355 -7.64 -2.35 19.41
CA LEU A 355 -6.71 -3.33 19.95
C LEU A 355 -5.49 -2.60 20.51
N ASP A 356 -4.92 -3.13 21.58
CA ASP A 356 -3.71 -2.60 22.21
C ASP A 356 -2.47 -3.05 21.40
N ILE A 357 -2.36 -2.56 20.17
CA ILE A 357 -1.27 -2.88 19.24
C ILE A 357 -0.40 -1.62 19.08
N PRO A 358 0.93 -1.72 19.27
CA PRO A 358 1.85 -0.61 19.09
C PRO A 358 2.10 -0.36 17.60
N TRP A 359 1.20 0.35 16.94
CA TRP A 359 1.31 0.65 15.51
C TRP A 359 2.52 1.57 15.22
N ILE A 360 3.36 1.16 14.27
CA ILE A 360 4.39 2.00 13.65
C ILE A 360 3.73 2.92 12.62
N ARG A 361 2.75 2.39 11.89
CA ARG A 361 1.91 3.13 10.95
C ARG A 361 0.46 2.72 11.11
N PHE A 362 -0.46 3.68 11.05
CA PHE A 362 -1.89 3.43 11.10
C PHE A 362 -2.67 4.52 10.35
N ASP A 363 -3.17 4.20 9.16
CA ASP A 363 -3.86 5.16 8.28
C ASP A 363 -5.36 5.34 8.60
N GLY A 364 -5.86 4.57 9.58
CA GLY A 364 -7.28 4.31 9.86
C GLY A 364 -7.94 5.07 10.99
#